data_AF-A0A959B870-F1
#
_entry.id   AF-A0A959B870-F1
#
_cell.length_a   1.000
_cell.length_b   1.000
_cell.length_c   1.000
_cell.angle_alpha   90.00
_cell.angle_beta   90.00
_cell.angle_gamma   90.00
#
_symmetry.space_group_name_H-M   'P 1'
#
loop_
_entity.id
_entity.type
_entity.pdbx_description
1 polymer ?
#
loop_
_entity_poly.entity_id
_entity_poly.type
_entity_poly.pdbx_seq_one_letter_code
_entity_poly.pdbx_strand_id
1 'polypeptide(L)'
;MQRTLLLFLLCLPLGLFAFTVEATTPTGPIVPQDTTHRPAFLPPAIRNIPASDTLSMDKDFDTDAFASEETTEILLADTGLGLEFILSPEILEPFKNAATTAENSALSFDAFLLATANDFESKHILYRSIPLSDCSGMFHRLLSKMKEAFPEYQYPEVSDARSSRALAQWYYDHGALHVIEDAANSGQLIRPGSIMFFGQVGKKYAHPTIEQLVISGVGIQHIGTVVDVQKDEEGKVIGYTLFHARGRGKIASKTQHYLQHPHYSYLPAFGNWKQQLLAIGYIATEPVERIAAE
;
A
#
# COMPACT_ATOMS: atom_id res chain seq x y z
N MET A 1 65.02 -14.50 -16.54
CA MET A 1 65.10 -15.76 -15.77
C MET A 1 65.26 -15.42 -14.29
N GLN A 2 64.18 -15.46 -13.51
CA GLN A 2 64.24 -15.70 -12.07
C GLN A 2 62.81 -15.99 -11.59
N ARG A 3 62.64 -17.19 -11.03
CA ARG A 3 61.43 -17.70 -10.38
C ARG A 3 61.41 -17.19 -8.95
N THR A 4 60.27 -16.77 -8.41
CA THR A 4 59.96 -17.01 -7.00
C THR A 4 58.45 -17.11 -6.82
N LEU A 5 58.05 -18.33 -6.44
CA LEU A 5 56.75 -18.80 -6.03
C LEU A 5 56.59 -18.44 -4.55
N LEU A 6 55.49 -17.80 -4.14
CA LEU A 6 55.12 -17.74 -2.71
C LEU A 6 53.65 -18.12 -2.55
N LEU A 7 53.48 -19.34 -2.04
CA LEU A 7 52.24 -19.98 -1.64
C LEU A 7 51.96 -19.55 -0.19
N PHE A 8 50.81 -18.94 0.09
CA PHE A 8 50.32 -18.79 1.47
C PHE A 8 48.97 -19.50 1.59
N LEU A 9 49.03 -20.74 2.09
CA LEU A 9 47.91 -21.40 2.75
C LEU A 9 47.75 -20.76 4.13
N LEU A 10 46.55 -20.30 4.45
CA LEU A 10 46.17 -20.01 5.83
C LEU A 10 44.91 -20.82 6.17
N CYS A 11 45.12 -21.85 6.98
CA CYS A 11 44.09 -22.63 7.64
C CYS A 11 43.40 -21.78 8.71
N LEU A 12 42.07 -21.68 8.65
CA LEU A 12 41.24 -21.19 9.75
C LEU A 12 40.64 -22.39 10.51
N PRO A 13 40.74 -22.43 11.85
CA PRO A 13 40.18 -23.52 12.64
C PRO A 13 38.67 -23.36 12.86
N LEU A 14 37.94 -24.46 12.65
CA LEU A 14 36.56 -24.65 13.09
C LEU A 14 36.48 -24.60 14.63
N GLY A 15 35.81 -23.58 15.16
CA GLY A 15 35.39 -23.53 16.56
C GLY A 15 34.02 -24.19 16.73
N LEU A 16 34.01 -25.43 17.26
CA LEU A 16 32.82 -26.05 17.84
C LEU A 16 32.50 -25.35 19.17
N PHE A 17 31.37 -24.64 19.24
CA PHE A 17 30.76 -24.26 20.51
C PHE A 17 29.67 -25.28 20.86
N ALA A 18 29.96 -26.14 21.84
CA ALA A 18 28.96 -26.97 22.49
C ALA A 18 28.24 -26.14 23.56
N PHE A 19 26.95 -25.87 23.36
CA PHE A 19 26.07 -25.34 24.41
C PHE A 19 25.51 -26.50 25.23
N THR A 20 25.90 -26.58 26.50
CA THR A 20 25.24 -27.41 27.50
C THR A 20 24.02 -26.67 28.04
N VAL A 21 22.83 -27.24 27.87
CA VAL A 21 21.58 -26.76 28.45
C VAL A 21 21.45 -27.36 29.86
N GLU A 22 21.63 -26.53 30.89
CA GLU A 22 21.26 -26.88 32.27
C GLU A 22 19.75 -26.71 32.45
N ALA A 23 19.07 -27.81 32.74
CA ALA A 23 17.67 -27.82 33.11
C ALA A 23 17.53 -27.50 34.61
N THR A 24 17.09 -26.29 34.93
CA THR A 24 16.63 -25.93 36.28
C THR A 24 15.11 -25.96 36.36
N THR A 25 14.58 -26.97 37.03
CA THR A 25 13.20 -26.99 37.57
C THR A 25 13.11 -26.15 38.84
N PRO A 26 12.17 -25.19 38.96
CA PRO A 26 11.73 -24.70 40.25
C PRO A 26 10.42 -25.37 40.65
N THR A 27 10.52 -26.31 41.59
CA THR A 27 9.45 -26.73 42.48
C THR A 27 9.10 -25.59 43.44
N GLY A 28 7.87 -25.10 43.39
CA GLY A 28 7.29 -24.17 44.36
C GLY A 28 5.78 -24.43 44.55
N PRO A 29 5.25 -24.29 45.77
CA PRO A 29 3.96 -24.87 46.16
C PRO A 29 2.76 -24.11 45.60
N ILE A 30 1.74 -24.88 45.23
CA ILE A 30 0.40 -24.43 44.84
C ILE A 30 -0.30 -23.86 46.09
N VAL A 31 -0.59 -22.56 46.07
CA VAL A 31 -1.46 -21.89 47.04
C VAL A 31 -2.90 -21.90 46.51
N PRO A 32 -3.90 -22.33 47.29
CA PRO A 32 -5.29 -22.36 46.84
C PRO A 32 -5.85 -20.93 46.68
N GLN A 33 -6.57 -20.72 45.57
CA GLN A 33 -7.30 -19.49 45.30
C GLN A 33 -8.51 -19.36 46.24
N ASP A 34 -8.53 -18.30 47.03
CA ASP A 34 -9.73 -17.84 47.76
C ASP A 34 -10.63 -17.07 46.79
N THR A 35 -11.82 -17.62 46.55
CA THR A 35 -12.88 -17.04 45.73
C THR A 35 -13.93 -16.37 46.61
N THR A 36 -13.61 -15.32 47.37
CA THR A 36 -14.63 -14.44 47.93
C THR A 36 -14.12 -13.01 48.15
N HIS A 37 -14.58 -12.08 47.30
CA HIS A 37 -14.90 -10.67 47.59
C HIS A 37 -14.66 -9.76 46.37
N ARG A 38 -15.78 -9.36 45.75
CA ARG A 38 -15.83 -8.39 44.66
C ARG A 38 -16.33 -7.06 45.25
N PRO A 39 -15.53 -5.99 45.34
CA PRO A 39 -16.06 -4.67 45.62
C PRO A 39 -16.72 -4.10 44.36
N ALA A 40 -17.94 -3.59 44.52
CA ALA A 40 -18.66 -2.88 43.48
C ALA A 40 -17.97 -1.54 43.17
N PHE A 41 -17.37 -1.43 41.99
CA PHE A 41 -16.94 -0.15 41.44
C PHE A 41 -18.14 0.52 40.77
N LEU A 42 -18.59 1.63 41.35
CA LEU A 42 -19.48 2.59 40.69
C LEU A 42 -18.65 3.47 39.73
N PRO A 43 -19.09 3.68 38.48
CA PRO A 43 -18.40 4.59 37.57
C PRO A 43 -18.62 6.06 37.99
N PRO A 44 -17.63 6.96 37.80
CA PRO A 44 -17.80 8.38 38.02
C PRO A 44 -18.78 8.99 37.00
N ALA A 45 -19.57 9.95 37.49
CA ALA A 45 -20.55 10.71 36.71
C ALA A 45 -19.90 11.40 35.50
N ILE A 46 -20.42 11.07 34.32
CA ILE A 46 -20.07 11.71 33.05
C ILE A 46 -20.60 13.16 33.09
N ARG A 47 -19.70 14.13 33.01
CA ARG A 47 -20.05 15.54 32.77
C ARG A 47 -20.50 15.69 31.32
N ASN A 48 -21.66 16.34 31.14
CA ASN A 48 -22.20 16.75 29.86
C ASN A 48 -21.21 17.66 29.12
N ILE A 49 -20.69 17.17 27.98
CA ILE A 49 -20.01 17.98 26.97
C ILE A 49 -21.05 18.29 25.89
N PRO A 50 -21.25 19.55 25.49
CA PRO A 50 -22.22 19.91 24.46
C PRO A 50 -21.83 19.31 23.10
N ALA A 51 -22.83 18.73 22.44
CA ALA A 51 -22.71 18.22 21.08
C ALA A 51 -22.55 19.38 20.08
N SER A 52 -21.43 19.41 19.36
CA SER A 52 -21.33 20.10 18.08
C SER A 52 -20.53 19.24 17.10
N ASP A 53 -21.09 19.09 15.91
CA ASP A 53 -20.55 18.45 14.70
C ASP A 53 -20.51 16.92 14.67
N THR A 54 -21.72 16.34 14.67
CA THR A 54 -21.98 15.05 14.04
C THR A 54 -21.71 15.15 12.54
N LEU A 55 -20.54 14.64 12.10
CA LEU A 55 -20.35 14.18 10.73
C LEU A 55 -21.38 13.08 10.44
N SER A 56 -22.34 13.38 9.57
CA SER A 56 -23.32 12.43 9.09
C SER A 56 -22.61 11.25 8.40
N MET A 57 -22.65 10.08 9.05
CA MET A 57 -22.29 8.80 8.46
C MET A 57 -23.27 8.47 7.33
N ASP A 58 -22.85 8.69 6.08
CA ASP A 58 -23.55 8.17 4.91
C ASP A 58 -23.59 6.63 5.00
N LYS A 59 -24.80 6.07 5.08
CA LYS A 59 -25.07 4.62 5.14
C LYS A 59 -25.09 3.94 3.78
N ASP A 60 -24.67 4.65 2.72
CA ASP A 60 -24.87 4.20 1.34
C ASP A 60 -23.62 3.51 0.76
N PHE A 61 -23.05 2.55 1.50
CA PHE A 61 -22.16 1.57 0.87
C PHE A 61 -23.03 0.40 0.41
N ASP A 62 -23.65 0.61 -0.75
CA ASP A 62 -24.51 -0.36 -1.43
C ASP A 62 -23.67 -1.60 -1.81
N THR A 63 -23.84 -2.69 -1.08
CA THR A 63 -23.12 -3.96 -1.29
C THR A 63 -23.66 -4.77 -2.46
N ASP A 64 -24.75 -4.33 -3.09
CA ASP A 64 -25.60 -5.19 -3.92
C ASP A 64 -25.49 -4.94 -5.43
N ALA A 65 -24.39 -4.33 -5.90
CA ALA A 65 -24.13 -4.14 -7.32
C ALA A 65 -22.82 -4.82 -7.78
N PHE A 66 -22.61 -6.08 -7.40
CA PHE A 66 -21.67 -6.97 -8.08
C PHE A 66 -22.42 -7.80 -9.12
N ALA A 67 -22.86 -7.13 -10.18
CA ALA A 67 -23.13 -7.81 -11.44
C ALA A 67 -21.83 -8.50 -11.88
N SER A 68 -21.97 -9.76 -12.28
CA SER A 68 -20.94 -10.59 -12.89
C SER A 68 -20.01 -9.77 -13.78
N GLU A 69 -18.69 -9.94 -13.59
CA GLU A 69 -17.68 -9.56 -14.57
C GLU A 69 -17.89 -10.46 -15.81
N GLU A 70 -18.97 -10.20 -16.56
CA GLU A 70 -19.15 -10.72 -17.90
C GLU A 70 -18.09 -10.01 -18.74
N THR A 71 -17.12 -10.80 -19.19
CA THR A 71 -16.05 -10.40 -20.10
C THR A 71 -16.69 -9.79 -21.33
N THR A 72 -16.86 -8.47 -21.33
CA THR A 72 -17.06 -7.72 -22.56
C THR A 72 -15.74 -7.85 -23.29
N GLU A 73 -15.68 -8.72 -24.30
CA GLU A 73 -14.70 -8.60 -25.37
C GLU A 73 -14.88 -7.20 -25.95
N ILE A 74 -14.11 -6.25 -25.42
CA ILE A 74 -13.94 -4.95 -26.05
C ILE A 74 -13.08 -5.24 -27.27
N LEU A 75 -13.77 -5.44 -28.39
CA LEU A 75 -13.18 -5.29 -29.71
C LEU A 75 -12.53 -3.90 -29.73
N LEU A 76 -11.21 -3.85 -29.57
CA LEU A 76 -10.38 -2.68 -29.86
C LEU A 76 -10.35 -2.48 -31.38
N ALA A 77 -11.51 -2.16 -31.95
CA ALA A 77 -11.60 -1.61 -33.28
C ALA A 77 -11.39 -0.10 -33.15
N ASP A 78 -10.17 0.32 -33.49
CA ASP A 78 -9.89 1.51 -34.29
C ASP A 78 -10.83 2.71 -34.05
N THR A 79 -10.97 3.13 -32.79
CA THR A 79 -11.47 4.46 -32.48
C THR A 79 -10.23 5.33 -32.43
N GLY A 80 -10.00 6.12 -33.47
CA GLY A 80 -8.95 7.15 -33.56
C GLY A 80 -9.11 8.28 -32.54
N LEU A 81 -9.47 7.94 -31.29
CA LEU A 81 -9.33 8.78 -30.11
C LEU A 81 -7.91 8.56 -29.60
N GLY A 82 -6.98 9.27 -30.25
CA GLY A 82 -5.61 9.37 -29.79
C GLY A 82 -5.58 9.67 -28.29
N LEU A 83 -4.68 8.98 -27.61
CA LEU A 83 -4.27 9.20 -26.22
C LEU A 83 -3.56 10.56 -26.05
N GLU A 84 -4.00 11.60 -26.78
CA GLU A 84 -3.60 12.98 -26.57
C GLU A 84 -4.46 13.58 -25.45
N PHE A 85 -4.35 13.01 -24.26
CA PHE A 85 -4.68 13.75 -23.04
C PHE A 85 -3.48 14.63 -22.72
N ILE A 86 -3.32 15.68 -23.54
CA ILE A 86 -2.30 16.71 -23.41
C ILE A 86 -2.44 17.27 -21.99
N LEU A 87 -1.36 17.13 -21.20
CA LEU A 87 -1.19 17.90 -19.97
C LEU A 87 -1.53 19.36 -20.30
N SER A 88 -2.35 20.04 -19.49
CA SER A 88 -2.47 21.49 -19.65
C SER A 88 -1.03 22.05 -19.66
N PRO A 89 -0.61 22.80 -20.69
CA PRO A 89 0.74 23.34 -20.77
C PRO A 89 1.14 24.07 -19.49
N GLU A 90 0.17 24.61 -18.75
CA GLU A 90 0.34 25.21 -17.43
C GLU A 90 1.00 24.32 -16.35
N ILE A 91 0.90 22.99 -16.44
CA ILE A 91 1.54 22.07 -15.47
C ILE A 91 2.96 21.68 -15.92
N LEU A 92 3.33 21.89 -17.19
CA LEU A 92 4.66 21.56 -17.70
C LEU A 92 5.56 22.79 -17.88
N GLU A 93 4.99 23.94 -18.25
CA GLU A 93 5.74 25.15 -18.62
C GLU A 93 6.50 25.80 -17.45
N PRO A 94 5.98 25.86 -16.21
CA PRO A 94 6.79 26.32 -15.07
C PRO A 94 7.99 25.41 -14.79
N PHE A 95 7.92 24.13 -15.18
CA PHE A 95 8.95 23.13 -14.88
C PHE A 95 9.97 22.94 -16.01
N LYS A 96 9.60 23.21 -17.27
CA LYS A 96 10.54 23.30 -18.39
C LYS A 96 11.41 24.55 -18.32
N ASN A 97 10.86 25.66 -17.81
CA ASN A 97 11.59 26.92 -17.67
C ASN A 97 12.46 26.96 -16.41
N ALA A 98 12.12 26.18 -15.38
CA ALA A 98 13.01 25.83 -14.29
C ALA A 98 13.97 24.68 -14.69
N ALA A 99 14.54 24.71 -15.89
CA ALA A 99 15.63 23.80 -16.30
C ALA A 99 16.89 24.52 -16.80
N THR A 100 16.88 25.86 -16.86
CA THR A 100 17.98 26.67 -17.44
C THR A 100 18.86 27.40 -16.42
N THR A 101 18.60 27.24 -15.12
CA THR A 101 19.50 27.63 -14.04
C THR A 101 20.10 26.37 -13.40
N ALA A 102 21.42 26.31 -13.23
CA ALA A 102 22.15 25.10 -12.84
C ALA A 102 21.95 24.62 -11.38
N GLU A 103 20.82 24.94 -10.75
CA GLU A 103 20.33 24.43 -9.46
C GLU A 103 18.91 23.82 -9.57
N ASN A 104 18.52 23.41 -10.78
CA ASN A 104 17.20 22.86 -11.04
C ASN A 104 17.12 21.39 -10.62
N SER A 105 16.71 21.22 -9.37
CA SER A 105 16.29 19.96 -8.75
C SER A 105 15.31 19.22 -9.67
N ALA A 106 15.76 18.12 -10.27
CA ALA A 106 14.82 17.09 -10.71
C ALA A 106 13.89 16.82 -9.52
N LEU A 107 12.57 16.97 -9.72
CA LEU A 107 11.59 16.63 -8.70
C LEU A 107 11.89 15.21 -8.24
N SER A 108 12.07 15.02 -6.94
CA SER A 108 12.22 13.68 -6.38
C SER A 108 11.00 12.85 -6.77
N PHE A 109 11.19 11.52 -6.85
CA PHE A 109 10.13 10.57 -7.15
C PHE A 109 8.84 10.85 -6.34
N ASP A 110 9.01 11.06 -5.03
CA ASP A 110 7.92 11.31 -4.09
C ASP A 110 7.22 12.65 -4.36
N ALA A 111 7.98 13.71 -4.66
CA ALA A 111 7.43 15.02 -4.97
C ALA A 111 6.62 14.99 -6.28
N PHE A 112 7.12 14.29 -7.29
CA PHE A 112 6.41 14.12 -8.56
C PHE A 112 5.14 13.29 -8.40
N LEU A 113 5.20 12.21 -7.61
CA LEU A 113 4.05 11.37 -7.29
C LEU A 113 2.93 12.18 -6.60
N LEU A 114 3.28 12.97 -5.58
CA LEU A 114 2.33 13.81 -4.86
C LEU A 114 1.72 14.89 -5.77
N ALA A 115 2.54 15.54 -6.59
CA ALA A 115 2.07 16.54 -7.55
C ALA A 115 1.08 15.94 -8.56
N THR A 116 1.38 14.73 -9.06
CA THR A 116 0.49 14.02 -10.00
C THR A 116 -0.84 13.63 -9.34
N ALA A 117 -0.81 13.18 -8.08
CA ALA A 117 -2.03 12.90 -7.33
C ALA A 117 -2.88 14.16 -7.09
N ASN A 118 -2.24 15.31 -6.83
CA ASN A 118 -2.92 16.60 -6.72
C ASN A 118 -3.61 17.00 -8.02
N ASP A 119 -2.93 16.83 -9.16
CA ASP A 119 -3.50 17.12 -10.47
C ASP A 119 -4.75 16.26 -10.74
N PHE A 120 -4.69 14.94 -10.50
CA PHE A 120 -5.86 14.08 -10.70
C PHE A 120 -7.03 14.38 -9.77
N GLU A 121 -6.77 14.71 -8.51
CA GLU A 121 -7.82 15.13 -7.58
C GLU A 121 -8.47 16.44 -8.03
N SER A 122 -7.70 17.42 -8.53
CA SER A 122 -8.22 18.71 -9.01
C SER A 122 -9.19 18.55 -10.19
N LYS A 123 -9.05 17.45 -10.96
CA LYS A 123 -9.92 17.12 -12.10
C LYS A 123 -11.27 16.53 -11.70
N HIS A 124 -11.51 16.28 -10.41
CA HIS A 124 -12.80 15.77 -9.90
C HIS A 124 -13.32 14.54 -10.66
N ILE A 125 -12.42 13.61 -11.02
CA ILE A 125 -12.76 12.42 -11.81
C ILE A 125 -13.64 11.48 -10.97
N LEU A 126 -14.89 11.31 -11.38
CA LEU A 126 -15.85 10.43 -10.72
C LEU A 126 -15.56 8.94 -10.98
N TYR A 127 -15.86 8.10 -9.99
CA TYR A 127 -15.70 6.65 -10.11
C TYR A 127 -16.54 6.06 -11.26
N ARG A 128 -15.88 5.33 -12.18
CA ARG A 128 -16.48 4.75 -13.39
C ARG A 128 -17.21 5.74 -14.32
N SER A 129 -16.91 7.04 -14.25
CA SER A 129 -17.47 8.03 -15.19
C SER A 129 -16.75 8.06 -16.55
N ILE A 130 -15.49 7.65 -16.61
CA ILE A 130 -14.67 7.61 -17.83
C ILE A 130 -13.80 6.34 -17.83
N PRO A 131 -13.22 5.93 -18.97
CA PRO A 131 -12.28 4.82 -19.00
C PRO A 131 -11.17 4.98 -17.95
N LEU A 132 -10.80 3.90 -17.28
CA LEU A 132 -9.78 3.90 -16.21
C LEU A 132 -10.09 4.88 -15.06
N SER A 133 -11.35 5.05 -14.65
CA SER A 133 -11.69 5.80 -13.42
C SER A 133 -12.25 4.95 -12.28
N ASP A 134 -12.08 3.62 -12.33
CA ASP A 134 -12.21 2.76 -11.14
C ASP A 134 -10.91 2.72 -10.33
N CYS A 135 -10.86 1.93 -9.26
CA CYS A 135 -9.72 1.92 -8.33
C CYS A 135 -8.40 1.56 -9.01
N SER A 136 -8.34 0.44 -9.75
CA SER A 136 -7.14 0.06 -10.49
C SER A 136 -6.93 0.91 -11.76
N GLY A 137 -7.98 1.50 -12.32
CA GLY A 137 -7.89 2.40 -13.47
C GLY A 137 -7.21 3.72 -13.11
N MET A 138 -7.59 4.33 -11.98
CA MET A 138 -6.92 5.54 -11.49
C MET A 138 -5.46 5.26 -11.12
N PHE A 139 -5.17 4.05 -10.63
CA PHE A 139 -3.80 3.62 -10.45
C PHE A 139 -3.03 3.56 -11.79
N HIS A 140 -3.61 2.99 -12.84
CA HIS A 140 -3.00 3.00 -14.18
C HIS A 140 -2.78 4.41 -14.75
N ARG A 141 -3.69 5.36 -14.48
CA ARG A 141 -3.49 6.76 -14.85
C ARG A 141 -2.30 7.39 -14.13
N LEU A 142 -2.12 7.07 -12.85
CA LEU A 142 -0.95 7.47 -12.07
C LEU A 142 0.33 6.84 -12.63
N LEU A 143 0.32 5.52 -12.87
CA LEU A 143 1.44 4.78 -13.45
C LEU A 143 1.90 5.37 -14.78
N SER A 144 0.98 5.71 -15.68
CA SER A 144 1.32 6.31 -16.98
C SER A 144 2.14 7.59 -16.82
N LYS A 145 1.84 8.42 -15.81
CA LYS A 145 2.61 9.63 -15.50
C LYS A 145 3.94 9.34 -14.84
N MET A 146 3.98 8.35 -13.94
CA MET A 146 5.26 7.92 -13.36
C MET A 146 6.20 7.36 -14.42
N LYS A 147 5.71 6.52 -15.34
CA LYS A 147 6.48 5.94 -16.44
C LYS A 147 7.04 7.00 -17.40
N GLU A 148 6.26 8.04 -17.69
CA GLU A 148 6.69 9.16 -18.53
C GLU A 148 7.87 9.92 -17.89
N ALA A 149 7.84 10.13 -16.58
CA ALA A 149 8.87 10.87 -15.84
C ALA A 149 10.07 10.01 -15.42
N PHE A 150 9.86 8.72 -15.16
CA PHE A 150 10.86 7.79 -14.63
C PHE A 150 10.88 6.48 -15.45
N PRO A 151 11.25 6.52 -16.74
CA PRO A 151 11.18 5.38 -17.65
C PRO A 151 12.16 4.25 -17.30
N GLU A 152 13.08 4.45 -16.37
CA GLU A 152 14.06 3.46 -15.92
C GLU A 152 13.47 2.33 -15.06
N TYR A 153 12.26 2.52 -14.51
CA TYR A 153 11.57 1.48 -13.73
C TYR A 153 10.64 0.65 -14.61
N GLN A 154 10.28 -0.53 -14.09
CA GLN A 154 9.27 -1.38 -14.69
C GLN A 154 7.88 -1.05 -14.14
N TYR A 155 6.90 -1.02 -15.04
CA TYR A 155 5.51 -0.73 -14.73
C TYR A 155 4.59 -1.71 -15.47
N PRO A 156 3.50 -2.19 -14.85
CA PRO A 156 2.52 -3.02 -15.53
C PRO A 156 1.74 -2.19 -16.56
N GLU A 157 1.55 -2.74 -17.74
CA GLU A 157 0.63 -2.17 -18.72
C GLU A 157 -0.82 -2.55 -18.41
N VAL A 158 -1.75 -1.76 -18.95
CA VAL A 158 -3.19 -2.02 -18.83
C VAL A 158 -3.56 -3.38 -19.42
N SER A 159 -2.91 -3.78 -20.53
CA SER A 159 -3.10 -5.08 -21.19
C SER A 159 -2.69 -6.26 -20.34
N ASP A 160 -1.68 -6.07 -19.48
CA ASP A 160 -1.05 -7.16 -18.74
C ASP A 160 -1.70 -7.35 -17.38
N ALA A 161 -2.12 -6.24 -16.75
CA ALA A 161 -2.64 -6.25 -15.40
C ALA A 161 -3.70 -5.15 -15.16
N ARG A 162 -4.89 -5.28 -15.75
CA ARG A 162 -5.96 -4.27 -15.61
C ARG A 162 -6.57 -4.16 -14.21
N SER A 163 -6.83 -5.30 -13.56
CA SER A 163 -7.57 -5.37 -12.30
C SER A 163 -6.64 -5.25 -11.09
N SER A 164 -7.16 -4.88 -9.92
CA SER A 164 -6.36 -4.86 -8.68
C SER A 164 -5.75 -6.22 -8.34
N ARG A 165 -6.42 -7.32 -8.66
CA ARG A 165 -5.94 -8.69 -8.49
C ARG A 165 -4.80 -9.02 -9.46
N ALA A 166 -4.98 -8.69 -10.74
CA ALA A 166 -3.94 -8.90 -11.75
C ALA A 166 -2.70 -8.04 -11.48
N LEU A 167 -2.90 -6.81 -10.97
CA LEU A 167 -1.79 -5.96 -10.51
C LEU A 167 -1.03 -6.61 -9.35
N ALA A 168 -1.74 -7.14 -8.35
CA ALA A 168 -1.08 -7.84 -7.25
C ALA A 168 -0.27 -9.05 -7.74
N GLN A 169 -0.82 -9.84 -8.68
CA GLN A 169 -0.08 -10.94 -9.29
C GLN A 169 1.17 -10.43 -10.02
N TRP A 170 1.04 -9.37 -10.84
CA TRP A 170 2.16 -8.79 -11.56
C TRP A 170 3.28 -8.36 -10.61
N TYR A 171 2.97 -7.60 -9.55
CA TYR A 171 3.99 -7.18 -8.57
C TYR A 171 4.59 -8.37 -7.82
N TYR A 172 3.82 -9.43 -7.56
CA TYR A 172 4.33 -10.65 -6.95
C TYR A 172 5.32 -11.37 -7.86
N ASP A 173 4.98 -11.55 -9.13
CA ASP A 173 5.81 -12.22 -10.13
C ASP A 173 7.13 -11.47 -10.39
N HIS A 174 7.15 -10.16 -10.13
CA HIS A 174 8.33 -9.31 -10.24
C HIS A 174 9.08 -9.10 -8.90
N GLY A 175 8.72 -9.85 -7.84
CA GLY A 175 9.39 -9.77 -6.54
C GLY A 175 9.18 -8.43 -5.80
N ALA A 176 8.19 -7.65 -6.23
CA ALA A 176 7.91 -6.30 -5.74
C ALA A 176 6.65 -6.23 -4.86
N LEU A 177 6.09 -7.37 -4.43
CA LEU A 177 4.93 -7.47 -3.55
C LEU A 177 5.27 -8.20 -2.25
N HIS A 178 4.89 -7.61 -1.13
CA HIS A 178 4.88 -8.23 0.20
C HIS A 178 3.46 -8.55 0.62
N VAL A 179 3.18 -9.81 0.91
CA VAL A 179 1.90 -10.23 1.52
C VAL A 179 1.93 -9.92 3.02
N ILE A 180 0.87 -9.29 3.54
CA ILE A 180 0.82 -8.76 4.89
C ILE A 180 -0.02 -9.66 5.79
N GLU A 181 0.64 -10.32 6.75
CA GLU A 181 -0.04 -11.07 7.80
C GLU A 181 -0.47 -10.18 8.97
N ASP A 182 0.42 -9.27 9.39
CA ASP A 182 0.19 -8.35 10.49
C ASP A 182 0.48 -6.91 10.06
N ALA A 183 -0.59 -6.20 9.67
CA ALA A 183 -0.50 -4.82 9.24
C ALA A 183 0.04 -3.90 10.35
N ALA A 184 -0.30 -4.14 11.62
CA ALA A 184 0.14 -3.27 12.71
C ALA A 184 1.67 -3.27 12.87
N ASN A 185 2.33 -4.36 12.48
CA ASN A 185 3.79 -4.52 12.54
C ASN A 185 4.50 -4.36 11.18
N SER A 186 3.81 -3.84 10.17
CA SER A 186 4.32 -3.69 8.80
C SER A 186 4.56 -2.23 8.37
N GLY A 187 4.52 -1.28 9.30
CA GLY A 187 4.63 0.16 8.99
C GLY A 187 5.93 0.55 8.27
N GLN A 188 7.03 -0.16 8.50
CA GLN A 188 8.32 0.02 7.83
C GLN A 188 8.27 -0.21 6.31
N LEU A 189 7.28 -0.97 5.83
CA LEU A 189 7.08 -1.21 4.40
C LEU A 189 6.34 -0.04 3.72
N ILE A 190 5.69 0.83 4.50
CA ILE A 190 4.83 1.90 4.00
C ILE A 190 5.66 3.17 3.78
N ARG A 191 5.76 3.58 2.53
CA ARG A 191 6.41 4.82 2.07
C ARG A 191 5.66 5.42 0.89
N PRO A 192 5.86 6.70 0.54
CA PRO A 192 5.38 7.24 -0.73
C PRO A 192 5.77 6.31 -1.89
N GLY A 193 4.81 6.06 -2.79
CA GLY A 193 4.94 5.08 -3.88
C GLY A 193 4.55 3.64 -3.51
N SER A 194 4.24 3.36 -2.24
CA SER A 194 3.68 2.05 -1.86
C SER A 194 2.29 1.87 -2.45
N ILE A 195 2.00 0.67 -2.92
CA ILE A 195 0.71 0.26 -3.48
C ILE A 195 0.02 -0.59 -2.43
N MET A 196 -1.13 -0.14 -1.95
CA MET A 196 -1.86 -0.80 -0.88
C MET A 196 -2.98 -1.64 -1.48
N PHE A 197 -3.00 -2.95 -1.21
CA PHE A 197 -4.04 -3.87 -1.66
C PHE A 197 -4.93 -4.27 -0.48
N PHE A 198 -6.23 -4.01 -0.59
CA PHE A 198 -7.18 -4.27 0.49
C PHE A 198 -8.18 -5.38 0.13
N GLY A 199 -8.56 -6.15 1.14
CA GLY A 199 -9.52 -7.24 1.04
C GLY A 199 -10.98 -6.81 0.92
N GLN A 200 -11.87 -7.81 1.02
CA GLN A 200 -13.31 -7.58 1.07
C GLN A 200 -13.72 -6.84 2.36
N VAL A 201 -14.74 -5.98 2.27
CA VAL A 201 -15.28 -5.25 3.41
C VAL A 201 -15.73 -6.20 4.52
N GLY A 202 -15.20 -6.03 5.74
CA GLY A 202 -15.61 -6.77 6.93
C GLY A 202 -15.09 -8.21 7.00
N LYS A 203 -14.40 -8.69 5.96
CA LYS A 203 -13.78 -10.01 5.94
C LYS A 203 -12.40 -9.97 6.58
N LYS A 204 -12.12 -10.97 7.41
CA LYS A 204 -10.79 -11.18 8.01
C LYS A 204 -10.05 -12.27 7.26
N TYR A 205 -8.77 -12.04 7.05
CA TYR A 205 -7.86 -12.95 6.38
C TYR A 205 -6.75 -13.32 7.37
N ALA A 206 -6.78 -14.58 7.81
CA ALA A 206 -5.70 -15.17 8.59
C ALA A 206 -4.75 -15.85 7.61
N HIS A 207 -3.46 -15.50 7.64
CA HIS A 207 -2.41 -16.05 6.77
C HIS A 207 -2.75 -15.92 5.27
N PRO A 208 -2.96 -14.70 4.75
CA PRO A 208 -3.22 -14.52 3.32
C PRO A 208 -2.06 -15.08 2.49
N THR A 209 -2.39 -15.73 1.35
CA THR A 209 -1.41 -16.15 0.33
C THR A 209 -1.75 -15.50 -1.00
N ILE A 210 -0.77 -15.31 -1.88
CA ILE A 210 -1.02 -14.65 -3.18
C ILE A 210 -2.10 -15.38 -3.99
N GLU A 211 -2.12 -16.72 -3.95
CA GLU A 211 -3.10 -17.55 -4.66
C GLU A 211 -4.52 -17.26 -4.20
N GLN A 212 -4.71 -16.98 -2.90
CA GLN A 212 -6.00 -16.56 -2.35
C GLN A 212 -6.33 -15.12 -2.74
N LEU A 213 -5.33 -14.23 -2.70
CA LEU A 213 -5.51 -12.80 -2.89
C LEU A 213 -5.99 -12.43 -4.31
N VAL A 214 -5.59 -13.21 -5.31
CA VAL A 214 -5.92 -12.92 -6.72
C VAL A 214 -7.25 -13.54 -7.18
N ILE A 215 -7.91 -14.34 -6.34
CA ILE A 215 -9.23 -14.92 -6.66
C ILE A 215 -10.32 -13.84 -6.54
N SER A 216 -11.07 -13.66 -7.63
CA SER A 216 -12.19 -12.71 -7.69
C SER A 216 -13.26 -13.03 -6.64
N GLY A 217 -13.79 -12.00 -5.98
CA GLY A 217 -14.78 -12.13 -4.89
C GLY A 217 -14.24 -12.73 -3.57
N VAL A 218 -13.00 -13.23 -3.54
CA VAL A 218 -12.42 -13.87 -2.35
C VAL A 218 -11.38 -12.97 -1.70
N GLY A 219 -10.39 -12.53 -2.47
CA GLY A 219 -9.23 -11.79 -2.01
C GLY A 219 -9.38 -10.28 -2.17
N ILE A 220 -8.46 -9.69 -2.93
CA ILE A 220 -8.32 -8.25 -3.12
C ILE A 220 -9.56 -7.66 -3.79
N GLN A 221 -10.11 -6.63 -3.14
CA GLN A 221 -11.25 -5.85 -3.61
C GLN A 221 -10.84 -4.44 -4.04
N HIS A 222 -9.82 -3.87 -3.40
CA HIS A 222 -9.48 -2.46 -3.56
C HIS A 222 -7.98 -2.21 -3.60
N ILE A 223 -7.59 -1.11 -4.24
CA ILE A 223 -6.20 -0.68 -4.38
C ILE A 223 -6.08 0.84 -4.21
N GLY A 224 -4.93 1.31 -3.75
CA GLY A 224 -4.58 2.73 -3.76
C GLY A 224 -3.07 2.93 -3.67
N THR A 225 -2.62 4.18 -3.83
CA THR A 225 -1.19 4.54 -3.79
C THR A 225 -0.91 5.49 -2.64
N VAL A 226 0.08 5.17 -1.82
CA VAL A 226 0.55 6.03 -0.75
C VAL A 226 1.28 7.21 -1.37
N VAL A 227 0.86 8.42 -1.04
CA VAL A 227 1.47 9.67 -1.54
C VAL A 227 2.14 10.48 -0.44
N ASP A 228 1.89 10.14 0.82
CA ASP A 228 2.49 10.77 1.99
C ASP A 228 2.37 9.85 3.21
N VAL A 229 3.27 9.99 4.19
CA VAL A 229 3.31 9.18 5.42
C VAL A 229 3.48 10.05 6.65
N GLN A 230 2.77 9.70 7.71
CA GLN A 230 2.87 10.32 9.03
C GLN A 230 3.75 9.42 9.90
N LYS A 231 4.76 10.02 10.54
CA LYS A 231 5.71 9.33 11.41
C LYS A 231 5.64 9.89 12.83
N ASP A 232 5.90 9.05 13.83
CA ASP A 232 6.13 9.47 15.20
C ASP A 232 7.56 10.04 15.40
N GLU A 233 7.89 10.41 16.64
CA GLU A 233 9.18 11.00 17.01
C GLU A 233 10.35 10.04 16.77
N GLU A 234 10.08 8.73 16.81
CA GLU A 234 11.02 7.65 16.51
C GLU A 234 11.13 7.34 15.01
N GLY A 235 10.37 8.05 14.15
CA GLY A 235 10.39 7.87 12.70
C GLY A 235 9.59 6.67 12.20
N LYS A 236 8.81 6.02 13.07
CA LYS A 236 7.94 4.89 12.74
C LYS A 236 6.64 5.41 12.13
N VAL A 237 6.18 4.74 11.08
CA VAL A 237 4.93 5.12 10.39
C VAL A 237 3.74 4.84 11.30
N ILE A 238 2.97 5.88 11.60
CA ILE A 238 1.73 5.83 12.40
C ILE A 238 0.49 6.07 11.55
N GLY A 239 0.65 6.62 10.35
CA GLY A 239 -0.41 6.73 9.37
C GLY A 239 0.06 7.11 7.98
N TYR A 240 -0.85 7.16 7.01
CA TYR A 240 -0.52 7.57 5.64
C TYR A 240 -1.69 8.25 4.92
N THR A 241 -1.34 8.95 3.83
CA THR A 241 -2.29 9.52 2.86
C THR A 241 -2.35 8.63 1.62
N LEU A 242 -3.54 8.21 1.23
CA LEU A 242 -3.78 7.34 0.08
C LEU A 242 -4.47 8.09 -1.04
N PHE A 243 -3.91 8.06 -2.24
CA PHE A 243 -4.61 8.47 -3.46
C PHE A 243 -5.29 7.25 -4.10
N HIS A 244 -6.60 7.34 -4.34
CA HIS A 244 -7.37 6.26 -4.96
C HIS A 244 -8.75 6.71 -5.48
N ALA A 245 -9.34 5.92 -6.38
CA ALA A 245 -10.75 6.04 -6.73
C ALA A 245 -11.61 5.37 -5.65
N ARG A 246 -12.42 6.14 -4.91
CA ARG A 246 -13.03 5.66 -3.64
C ARG A 246 -14.21 4.69 -3.80
N GLY A 247 -15.02 4.87 -4.83
CA GLY A 247 -16.26 4.13 -5.04
C GLY A 247 -17.31 4.98 -5.75
N ARG A 248 -18.45 4.37 -6.09
CA ARG A 248 -19.53 5.02 -6.87
C ARG A 248 -19.96 6.34 -6.24
N GLY A 249 -20.12 7.38 -7.07
CA GLY A 249 -20.56 8.70 -6.63
C GLY A 249 -19.51 9.53 -5.89
N LYS A 250 -18.28 9.01 -5.71
CA LYS A 250 -17.16 9.75 -5.12
C LYS A 250 -16.10 10.01 -6.19
N ILE A 251 -15.40 11.13 -6.06
CA ILE A 251 -14.25 11.48 -6.90
C ILE A 251 -13.01 10.67 -6.48
N ALA A 252 -12.07 10.50 -7.40
CA ALA A 252 -10.71 10.12 -7.05
C ALA A 252 -10.08 11.23 -6.20
N SER A 253 -9.57 10.87 -5.03
CA SER A 253 -9.11 11.84 -4.05
C SER A 253 -8.00 11.26 -3.18
N LYS A 254 -7.29 12.14 -2.48
CA LYS A 254 -6.44 11.78 -1.37
C LYS A 254 -7.30 11.62 -0.13
N THR A 255 -7.03 10.59 0.66
CA THR A 255 -7.73 10.30 1.91
C THR A 255 -6.73 10.07 3.03
N GLN A 256 -7.05 10.56 4.22
CA GLN A 256 -6.16 10.58 5.38
C GLN A 256 -6.85 9.93 6.58
N HIS A 257 -6.96 8.60 6.61
CA HIS A 257 -7.59 7.91 7.74
C HIS A 257 -6.97 6.53 8.04
N TYR A 258 -5.74 6.32 7.56
CA TYR A 258 -5.11 5.01 7.58
C TYR A 258 -4.08 4.96 8.70
N LEU A 259 -4.51 4.50 9.88
CA LEU A 259 -3.72 4.58 11.10
C LEU A 259 -3.21 3.20 11.53
N GLN A 260 -2.02 3.17 12.11
CA GLN A 260 -1.48 1.96 12.75
C GLN A 260 -2.41 1.46 13.87
N HIS A 261 -2.93 2.40 14.65
CA HIS A 261 -3.85 2.14 15.76
C HIS A 261 -5.15 2.91 15.50
N PRO A 262 -6.13 2.32 14.79
CA PRO A 262 -7.38 3.01 14.50
C PRO A 262 -8.17 3.26 15.79
N HIS A 263 -8.91 4.37 15.80
CA HIS A 263 -9.72 4.79 16.95
C HIS A 263 -10.78 3.76 17.34
N TYR A 264 -11.29 3.01 16.37
CA TYR A 264 -12.29 1.98 16.58
C TYR A 264 -11.69 0.59 16.39
N SER A 265 -11.86 -0.27 17.40
CA SER A 265 -11.30 -1.62 17.43
C SER A 265 -11.80 -2.57 16.33
N TYR A 266 -12.91 -2.25 15.66
CA TYR A 266 -13.42 -3.04 14.54
C TYR A 266 -12.77 -2.67 13.19
N LEU A 267 -12.00 -1.58 13.14
CA LEU A 267 -11.24 -1.19 11.97
C LEU A 267 -9.87 -1.89 11.99
N PRO A 268 -9.36 -2.37 10.86
CA PRO A 268 -8.02 -2.96 10.79
C PRO A 268 -6.94 -1.87 10.86
N ALA A 269 -5.81 -2.21 11.47
CA ALA A 269 -4.59 -1.41 11.37
C ALA A 269 -4.22 -1.17 9.90
N PHE A 270 -3.93 0.08 9.54
CA PHE A 270 -3.65 0.52 8.16
C PHE A 270 -4.72 0.08 7.13
N GLY A 271 -5.94 -0.24 7.58
CA GLY A 271 -7.01 -0.69 6.71
C GLY A 271 -7.73 0.44 5.99
N ASN A 272 -8.39 0.12 4.88
CA ASN A 272 -9.33 1.05 4.23
C ASN A 272 -10.74 0.82 4.76
N TRP A 273 -11.18 1.64 5.71
CA TRP A 273 -12.41 1.40 6.46
C TRP A 273 -12.40 -0.02 7.07
N LYS A 274 -13.36 -0.88 6.71
CA LYS A 274 -13.43 -2.27 7.19
C LYS A 274 -12.68 -3.25 6.28
N GLN A 275 -11.90 -2.78 5.31
CA GLN A 275 -11.10 -3.62 4.43
C GLN A 275 -9.69 -3.77 5.02
N GLN A 276 -9.31 -5.02 5.33
CA GLN A 276 -7.97 -5.36 5.82
C GLN A 276 -6.92 -5.10 4.73
N LEU A 277 -5.75 -4.56 5.11
CA LEU A 277 -4.57 -4.51 4.26
C LEU A 277 -4.02 -5.93 4.08
N LEU A 278 -3.89 -6.38 2.84
CA LEU A 278 -3.50 -7.76 2.50
C LEU A 278 -2.15 -7.86 1.82
N ALA A 279 -1.75 -6.83 1.08
CA ALA A 279 -0.44 -6.79 0.45
C ALA A 279 0.02 -5.35 0.25
N ILE A 280 1.34 -5.17 0.18
CA ILE A 280 2.00 -3.91 -0.19
C ILE A 280 2.90 -4.18 -1.39
N GLY A 281 2.73 -3.42 -2.47
CA GLY A 281 3.67 -3.38 -3.59
C GLY A 281 4.42 -2.05 -3.66
N TYR A 282 5.35 -1.91 -4.61
CA TYR A 282 6.02 -0.63 -4.89
C TYR A 282 5.86 -0.23 -6.34
N ILE A 283 5.38 1.01 -6.56
CA ILE A 283 5.12 1.56 -7.89
C ILE A 283 6.37 1.60 -8.78
N ALA A 284 7.54 1.75 -8.17
CA ALA A 284 8.83 1.68 -8.83
C ALA A 284 9.41 0.28 -8.60
N THR A 285 9.32 -0.57 -9.61
CA THR A 285 9.97 -1.90 -9.61
C THR A 285 11.29 -1.78 -10.34
N GLU A 286 12.40 -2.08 -9.65
CA GLU A 286 13.72 -2.07 -10.28
C GLU A 286 13.83 -3.19 -11.33
N PRO A 287 14.61 -3.00 -12.42
CA PRO A 287 14.86 -4.08 -13.36
C PRO A 287 15.51 -5.26 -12.66
N VAL A 288 14.97 -6.47 -12.88
CA VAL A 288 15.48 -7.74 -12.30
C VAL A 288 16.99 -7.92 -12.51
N GLU A 289 17.53 -7.40 -13.60
CA GLU A 289 18.97 -7.44 -13.93
C GLU A 289 19.86 -6.71 -12.93
N ARG A 290 19.36 -5.69 -12.23
CA ARG A 290 20.11 -5.00 -11.17
C ARG A 290 20.07 -5.75 -9.84
N ILE A 291 18.94 -6.37 -9.52
CA ILE A 291 18.76 -7.16 -8.29
C ILE A 291 19.67 -8.39 -8.30
N ALA A 292 19.93 -8.98 -9.48
CA ALA A 292 20.82 -10.14 -9.62
C ALA A 292 22.33 -9.80 -9.56
N ALA A 293 22.69 -8.51 -9.54
CA ALA A 293 24.08 -8.05 -9.56
C ALA A 293 24.63 -7.65 -8.17
N GLU A 294 23.79 -7.67 -7.13
CA GLU A 294 24.14 -7.42 -5.72
C GLU A 294 24.14 -8.72 -4.90
#